data_AF-A0AAD6DK90-F1
#
_entry.id   AF-A0AAD6DK90-F1
#
_cell.length_a   1.000
_cell.length_b   1.000
_cell.length_c   1.000
_cell.angle_alpha   90.00
_cell.angle_beta   90.00
_cell.angle_gamma   90.00
#
_symmetry.space_group_name_H-M   'P 1'
#
loop_
_entity.id
_entity.type
_entity.pdbx_description
1 polymer ?
#
loop_
_entity_poly.entity_id
_entity_poly.type
_entity_poly.pdbx_seq_one_letter_code
_entity_poly.pdbx_strand_id
1 'polypeptide(L)'
;MPRPPKRHAESPPSGEKFGKARSTHEDESNILKTGPVATSTYQRWNKKGLGLIKKLEDIPEGWDWKDDDIHEDDLEANIKRCKERIEDGIMPQWWEQKLKDYEKDQAEVQELIASEPEGLAYDEIMRLKTLEVIRKAVLKNGDDYDQMRNVTTMMEKYRARELVWTPGRVTYWANGVQLTDYEEFGWERFRDLSDKHFDRTKSEEDLGPEKGYGGIWVEGVSDRS
;
A
#
# COMPACT_ATOMS: atom_id res chain seq x y z
N MET A 1 -33.43 -29.40 47.91
CA MET A 1 -33.34 -29.26 46.44
C MET A 1 -32.50 -30.41 45.90
N PRO A 2 -33.10 -31.41 45.22
CA PRO A 2 -32.38 -32.59 44.73
C PRO A 2 -31.59 -32.28 43.44
N ARG A 3 -30.37 -32.85 43.33
CA ARG A 3 -29.53 -32.80 42.13
C ARG A 3 -30.14 -33.65 41.01
N PRO A 4 -30.16 -33.17 39.75
CA PRO A 4 -30.51 -34.01 38.61
C PRO A 4 -29.36 -34.95 38.21
N PRO A 5 -29.68 -36.13 37.63
CA PRO A 5 -28.74 -37.23 37.46
C PRO A 5 -27.85 -37.13 36.21
N LYS A 6 -26.66 -37.73 36.31
CA LYS A 6 -25.71 -37.97 35.21
C LYS A 6 -26.36 -38.85 34.13
N ARG A 7 -26.30 -38.42 32.87
CA ARG A 7 -26.54 -39.28 31.71
C ARG A 7 -25.20 -39.71 31.11
N HIS A 8 -24.95 -41.01 31.12
CA HIS A 8 -24.08 -41.68 30.16
C HIS A 8 -24.93 -42.06 28.94
N ALA A 9 -24.43 -41.80 27.74
CA ALA A 9 -24.76 -42.49 26.49
C ALA A 9 -23.75 -41.98 25.43
N GLU A 10 -22.75 -42.78 25.06
CA GLU A 10 -22.76 -43.72 23.92
C GLU A 10 -22.26 -43.04 22.64
N SER A 11 -21.05 -43.44 22.23
CA SER A 11 -20.50 -43.19 20.90
C SER A 11 -21.19 -44.10 19.87
N PRO A 12 -21.51 -43.59 18.67
CA PRO A 12 -21.75 -44.42 17.50
C PRO A 12 -20.70 -44.11 16.40
N PRO A 13 -20.62 -44.89 15.31
CA PRO A 13 -19.48 -45.78 15.09
C PRO A 13 -18.60 -45.34 13.91
N SER A 14 -17.42 -45.93 13.89
CA SER A 14 -16.51 -45.99 12.75
C SER A 14 -17.14 -46.69 11.54
N GLY A 15 -17.14 -45.99 10.40
CA GLY A 15 -16.99 -46.56 9.07
C GLY A 15 -18.26 -46.85 8.27
N GLU A 16 -18.48 -46.05 7.21
CA GLU A 16 -18.71 -46.61 5.87
C GLU A 16 -18.48 -45.55 4.78
N LYS A 17 -17.84 -46.00 3.69
CA LYS A 17 -17.40 -45.24 2.53
C LYS A 17 -18.50 -45.18 1.48
N PHE A 18 -18.81 -44.01 0.93
CA PHE A 18 -19.29 -43.74 -0.45
C PHE A 18 -19.43 -42.19 -0.56
N GLY A 19 -19.05 -41.46 -1.60
CA GLY A 19 -18.45 -41.75 -2.89
C GLY A 19 -17.81 -40.46 -3.43
N LYS A 20 -17.01 -40.60 -4.49
CA LYS A 20 -16.28 -39.51 -5.16
C LYS A 20 -17.23 -38.39 -5.61
N ALA A 21 -17.04 -37.19 -5.06
CA ALA A 21 -17.41 -35.94 -5.73
C ALA A 21 -16.11 -35.16 -5.99
N ARG A 22 -15.87 -34.89 -7.27
CA ARG A 22 -14.76 -34.11 -7.80
C ARG A 22 -14.98 -32.65 -7.41
N SER A 23 -14.14 -32.09 -6.54
CA SER A 23 -14.12 -30.66 -6.26
C SER A 23 -12.75 -30.11 -6.63
N THR A 24 -12.77 -29.26 -7.64
CA THR A 24 -11.68 -28.39 -8.09
C THR A 24 -11.28 -27.45 -6.97
N HIS A 25 -10.06 -27.59 -6.46
CA HIS A 25 -9.29 -26.48 -5.92
C HIS A 25 -7.81 -26.84 -6.10
N GLU A 26 -7.28 -26.42 -7.24
CA GLU A 26 -5.86 -26.09 -7.40
C GLU A 26 -5.53 -25.09 -6.28
N ASP A 27 -4.64 -25.44 -5.35
CA ASP A 27 -3.19 -25.25 -5.45
C ASP A 27 -2.78 -23.76 -5.51
N GLU A 28 -2.97 -23.04 -4.40
CA GLU A 28 -2.40 -21.70 -4.17
C GLU A 28 -1.06 -21.79 -3.41
N SER A 29 -0.29 -22.86 -3.64
CA SER A 29 1.02 -23.05 -3.04
C SER A 29 2.16 -22.89 -4.04
N ASN A 30 2.13 -21.85 -4.90
CA ASN A 30 3.27 -21.56 -5.77
C ASN A 30 3.31 -20.16 -6.41
N ILE A 31 3.23 -19.08 -5.63
CA ILE A 31 3.66 -17.76 -6.12
C ILE A 31 4.42 -17.05 -5.00
N LEU A 32 5.73 -17.21 -4.98
CA LEU A 32 6.72 -16.25 -4.46
C LEU A 32 8.12 -16.81 -4.77
N LYS A 33 8.44 -16.82 -6.08
CA LYS A 33 9.82 -16.94 -6.53
C LYS A 33 10.45 -15.56 -6.43
N THR A 34 11.25 -15.36 -5.40
CA THR A 34 12.22 -14.29 -5.29
C THR A 34 13.38 -14.56 -6.26
N GLY A 35 13.63 -13.55 -7.09
CA GLY A 35 14.54 -13.44 -8.21
C GLY A 35 14.16 -12.15 -8.93
N PRO A 36 14.99 -11.56 -9.83
CA PRO A 36 14.57 -10.38 -10.58
C PRO A 36 13.22 -10.71 -11.21
N VAL A 37 12.16 -10.00 -10.78
CA VAL A 37 10.82 -10.19 -11.35
C VAL A 37 11.04 -10.07 -12.84
N ALA A 38 10.72 -11.14 -13.56
CA ALA A 38 10.88 -11.16 -15.00
C ALA A 38 10.22 -9.89 -15.51
N THR A 39 11.06 -8.99 -15.99
CA THR A 39 10.70 -7.87 -16.83
C THR A 39 9.67 -8.42 -17.80
N SER A 40 8.38 -8.08 -17.64
CA SER A 40 7.51 -8.06 -18.79
C SER A 40 8.20 -7.09 -19.73
N THR A 41 9.00 -7.63 -20.65
CA THR A 41 9.79 -6.81 -21.56
C THR A 41 8.75 -6.05 -22.34
N TYR A 42 8.65 -4.74 -22.08
CA TYR A 42 7.77 -3.84 -22.78
C TYR A 42 7.62 -4.25 -24.25
N GLN A 43 6.49 -4.84 -24.60
CA GLN A 43 6.16 -5.14 -25.98
C GLN A 43 5.38 -3.95 -26.49
N ARG A 44 6.12 -2.94 -26.98
CA ARG A 44 5.51 -1.92 -27.83
C ARG A 44 4.72 -2.65 -28.91
N TRP A 45 3.46 -2.27 -29.07
CA TRP A 45 2.64 -2.88 -30.09
C TRP A 45 3.21 -2.51 -31.47
N ASN A 46 3.98 -3.44 -32.03
CA ASN A 46 4.81 -3.21 -33.21
C ASN A 46 4.10 -3.55 -34.53
N LYS A 47 2.82 -3.98 -34.46
CA LYS A 47 1.98 -4.19 -35.65
C LYS A 47 1.42 -2.86 -36.13
N LYS A 48 2.25 -2.13 -36.86
CA LYS A 48 1.83 -0.93 -37.62
C LYS A 48 0.73 -1.31 -38.61
N GLY A 49 -0.25 -0.43 -38.80
CA GLY A 49 -1.24 -0.54 -39.89
C GLY A 49 -2.65 -1.02 -39.52
N LEU A 50 -2.99 -1.14 -38.22
CA LEU A 50 -4.36 -1.43 -37.78
C LEU A 50 -5.32 -0.23 -37.87
N GLY A 51 -4.78 0.97 -38.08
CA GLY A 51 -5.57 2.20 -38.07
C GLY A 51 -6.05 2.55 -36.65
N LEU A 52 -7.09 3.39 -36.59
CA LEU A 52 -7.64 3.94 -35.35
C LEU A 52 -8.69 2.98 -34.77
N ILE A 53 -8.30 2.18 -33.78
CA ILE A 53 -9.20 1.26 -33.07
C ILE A 53 -9.78 2.02 -31.88
N LYS A 54 -11.09 2.32 -31.91
CA LYS A 54 -11.77 3.06 -30.83
C LYS A 54 -12.65 2.21 -29.93
N LYS A 55 -12.97 0.99 -30.37
CA LYS A 55 -13.93 0.12 -29.71
C LYS A 55 -13.23 -1.08 -29.07
N LEU A 56 -13.79 -1.55 -27.97
CA LEU A 56 -13.23 -2.67 -27.21
C LEU A 56 -13.26 -3.97 -28.03
N GLU A 57 -14.27 -4.15 -28.88
CA GLU A 57 -14.46 -5.37 -29.68
C GLU A 57 -13.44 -5.51 -30.81
N ASP A 58 -12.84 -4.39 -31.23
CA ASP A 58 -11.87 -4.32 -32.32
C ASP A 58 -10.41 -4.42 -31.82
N ILE A 59 -10.23 -4.65 -30.51
CA ILE A 59 -8.90 -4.76 -29.90
C ILE A 59 -8.20 -6.04 -30.37
N PRO A 60 -6.93 -5.97 -30.77
CA PRO A 60 -6.17 -7.14 -31.18
C PRO A 60 -5.99 -8.13 -30.03
N GLU A 61 -6.04 -9.42 -30.37
CA GLU A 61 -5.72 -10.49 -29.43
C GLU A 61 -4.29 -10.31 -28.87
N GLY A 62 -4.16 -10.35 -27.54
CA GLY A 62 -2.89 -10.16 -26.82
C GLY A 62 -2.53 -8.71 -26.52
N TRP A 63 -3.34 -7.72 -26.89
CA TRP A 63 -3.16 -6.35 -26.43
C TRP A 63 -3.71 -6.18 -25.01
N ASP A 64 -2.90 -5.62 -24.12
CA ASP A 64 -3.25 -5.35 -22.72
C ASP A 64 -3.39 -3.84 -22.47
N TRP A 65 -4.46 -3.46 -21.76
CA TRP A 65 -4.75 -2.07 -21.36
C TRP A 65 -4.20 -1.71 -19.98
N LYS A 66 -3.81 -2.72 -19.19
CA LYS A 66 -3.38 -2.53 -17.81
C LYS A 66 -1.99 -1.91 -17.75
N ASP A 67 -1.06 -2.38 -18.60
CA ASP A 67 0.34 -1.93 -18.63
C ASP A 67 0.99 -1.99 -17.24
N ASP A 68 0.80 -3.12 -16.55
CA ASP A 68 1.34 -3.40 -15.21
C ASP A 68 2.87 -3.61 -15.21
N ASP A 69 3.57 -3.30 -16.30
CA ASP A 69 5.02 -3.43 -16.46
C ASP A 69 5.81 -2.19 -16.03
N ILE A 70 5.13 -1.05 -15.83
CA ILE A 70 5.71 0.18 -15.29
C ILE A 70 5.08 0.43 -13.92
N HIS A 71 5.91 0.78 -12.92
CA HIS A 71 5.41 1.16 -11.61
C HIS A 71 4.57 2.44 -11.73
N GLU A 72 3.43 2.51 -11.04
CA GLU A 72 2.51 3.66 -11.14
C GLU A 72 3.16 5.01 -10.77
N ASP A 73 4.12 4.98 -9.86
CA ASP A 73 4.89 6.16 -9.44
C ASP A 73 5.96 6.63 -10.44
N ASP A 74 6.33 5.82 -11.45
CA ASP A 74 7.23 6.27 -12.52
C ASP A 74 6.44 7.11 -13.54
N LEU A 75 6.10 8.34 -13.14
CA LEU A 75 5.30 9.26 -13.92
C LEU A 75 5.91 9.52 -15.30
N GLU A 76 7.24 9.60 -15.41
CA GLU A 76 7.91 9.86 -16.68
C GLU A 76 7.76 8.68 -17.64
N ALA A 77 8.00 7.45 -17.16
CA ALA A 77 7.80 6.25 -17.96
C ALA A 77 6.33 6.06 -18.36
N ASN A 78 5.40 6.32 -17.44
CA ASN A 78 3.96 6.24 -17.71
C ASN A 78 3.48 7.29 -18.72
N ILE A 79 3.94 8.54 -18.63
CA ILE A 79 3.65 9.60 -19.62
C ILE A 79 4.17 9.20 -21.00
N LYS A 80 5.42 8.71 -21.06
CA LYS A 80 6.01 8.23 -22.30
C LYS A 80 5.21 7.08 -22.90
N ARG A 81 4.79 6.11 -22.07
CA ARG A 81 3.97 4.97 -22.50
C ARG A 81 2.64 5.43 -23.07
N CYS A 82 1.95 6.35 -22.39
CA CYS A 82 0.67 6.88 -22.89
C CYS A 82 0.84 7.51 -24.27
N LYS A 83 1.91 8.29 -24.49
CA LYS A 83 2.22 8.88 -25.81
C LYS A 83 2.44 7.81 -26.88
N GLU A 84 3.23 6.77 -26.58
CA GLU A 84 3.46 5.65 -27.50
C GLU A 84 2.16 4.88 -27.81
N ARG A 85 1.30 4.65 -26.82
CA ARG A 85 0.01 3.95 -27.00
C ARG A 85 -0.99 4.77 -27.81
N ILE A 86 -1.00 6.10 -27.66
CA ILE A 86 -1.79 7.02 -28.48
C ILE A 86 -1.31 6.93 -29.94
N GLU A 87 0.01 6.91 -30.18
CA GLU A 87 0.59 6.74 -31.53
C GLU A 87 0.24 5.39 -32.16
N ASP A 88 0.19 4.32 -31.36
CA ASP A 88 -0.16 2.98 -31.81
C ASP A 88 -1.64 2.91 -32.29
N GLY A 89 -2.48 3.88 -31.90
CA GLY A 89 -3.82 4.07 -32.42
C GLY A 89 -4.88 3.12 -31.84
N ILE A 90 -4.55 2.35 -30.80
CA ILE A 90 -5.46 1.42 -30.12
C ILE A 90 -6.01 2.09 -28.86
N MET A 91 -7.31 2.36 -28.87
CA MET A 91 -8.06 3.11 -27.86
C MET A 91 -7.37 4.40 -27.40
N PRO A 92 -7.00 5.31 -28.32
CA PRO A 92 -6.27 6.53 -27.96
C PRO A 92 -7.01 7.37 -26.92
N GLN A 93 -8.35 7.38 -26.93
CA GLN A 93 -9.14 8.12 -25.93
C GLN A 93 -8.89 7.66 -24.48
N TRP A 94 -8.55 6.38 -24.28
CA TRP A 94 -8.25 5.84 -22.96
C TRP A 94 -6.89 6.33 -22.47
N TRP A 95 -5.91 6.31 -23.37
CA TRP A 95 -4.54 6.76 -23.09
C TRP A 95 -4.42 8.28 -23.00
N GLU A 96 -5.24 9.03 -23.73
CA GLU A 96 -5.37 10.49 -23.59
C GLU A 96 -5.89 10.86 -22.20
N GLN A 97 -6.88 10.12 -21.68
CA GLN A 97 -7.38 10.34 -20.32
C GLN A 97 -6.30 9.99 -19.28
N LYS A 98 -5.66 8.82 -19.38
CA LYS A 98 -4.53 8.44 -18.51
C LYS A 98 -3.39 9.48 -18.57
N LEU A 99 -3.01 9.93 -19.77
CA LEU A 99 -1.98 10.94 -19.98
C LEU A 99 -2.31 12.23 -19.24
N LYS A 100 -3.56 12.71 -19.34
CA LYS A 100 -4.02 13.91 -18.64
C LYS A 100 -3.89 13.77 -17.12
N ASP A 101 -4.22 12.60 -16.59
CA ASP A 101 -4.12 12.33 -15.15
C ASP A 101 -2.64 12.33 -14.71
N TYR A 102 -1.75 11.67 -15.46
CA TYR A 102 -0.31 11.69 -15.18
C TYR A 102 0.34 13.08 -15.34
N GLU A 103 -0.06 13.87 -16.33
CA GLU A 103 0.41 15.26 -16.50
C GLU A 103 -0.04 16.14 -15.33
N LYS A 104 -1.26 15.93 -14.83
CA LYS A 104 -1.75 16.59 -13.61
C LYS A 104 -0.90 16.19 -12.39
N ASP A 105 -0.64 14.91 -12.21
CA ASP A 105 0.18 14.41 -11.10
C ASP A 105 1.62 14.94 -11.19
N GLN A 106 2.20 15.00 -12.40
CA GLN A 106 3.50 15.58 -12.63
C GLN A 106 3.54 17.07 -12.24
N ALA A 107 2.51 17.84 -12.61
CA ALA A 107 2.40 19.24 -12.21
C ALA A 107 2.30 19.40 -10.69
N GLU A 108 1.48 18.58 -10.02
CA GLU A 108 1.37 18.59 -8.56
C GLU A 108 2.71 18.26 -7.88
N VAL A 109 3.47 17.32 -8.43
CA VAL A 109 4.80 16.97 -7.91
C VAL A 109 5.78 18.13 -8.11
N GLN A 110 5.77 18.79 -9.26
CA GLN A 110 6.63 19.97 -9.50
C GLN A 110 6.29 21.14 -8.59
N GLU A 111 5.00 21.40 -8.35
CA GLU A 111 4.55 22.39 -7.37
C GLU A 111 5.02 22.04 -5.96
N LEU A 112 4.96 20.75 -5.59
CA LEU A 112 5.45 20.29 -4.30
C LEU A 112 6.96 20.47 -4.16
N ILE A 113 7.74 20.06 -5.17
CA ILE A 113 9.20 20.27 -5.22
C ILE A 113 9.52 21.77 -5.02
N ALA A 114 8.77 22.65 -5.68
CA ALA A 114 8.97 24.10 -5.55
C ALA A 114 8.57 24.66 -4.18
N SER A 115 7.68 23.98 -3.46
CA SER A 115 7.20 24.40 -2.13
C SER A 115 8.06 23.88 -0.97
N GLU A 116 8.88 22.87 -1.21
CA GLU A 116 9.69 22.20 -0.20
C GLU A 116 11.15 22.70 -0.21
N PRO A 117 11.92 22.52 0.88
CA PRO A 117 13.31 22.95 0.95
C PRO A 117 14.20 22.27 -0.11
N GLU A 118 15.18 23.01 -0.63
CA GLU A 118 16.16 22.45 -1.58
C GLU A 118 16.94 21.29 -0.96
N GLY A 119 17.21 20.25 -1.77
CA GLY A 119 18.08 19.14 -1.41
C GLY A 119 17.39 17.92 -0.79
N LEU A 120 16.06 17.87 -0.81
CA LEU A 120 15.30 16.63 -0.58
C LEU A 120 15.38 15.70 -1.79
N ALA A 121 15.47 14.40 -1.52
CA ALA A 121 15.37 13.37 -2.55
C ALA A 121 13.93 13.25 -3.06
N TYR A 122 13.75 12.78 -4.29
CA TYR A 122 12.43 12.62 -4.91
C TYR A 122 11.49 11.77 -4.03
N ASP A 123 11.98 10.65 -3.50
CA ASP A 123 11.20 9.76 -2.63
C ASP A 123 10.74 10.46 -1.34
N GLU A 124 11.56 11.34 -0.78
CA GLU A 124 11.22 12.14 0.41
C GLU A 124 10.11 13.14 0.10
N ILE A 125 10.15 13.75 -1.09
CA ILE A 125 9.11 14.68 -1.57
C ILE A 125 7.79 13.94 -1.81
N MET A 126 7.83 12.78 -2.47
CA MET A 126 6.65 11.94 -2.66
C MET A 126 6.08 11.44 -1.32
N ARG A 127 6.96 11.13 -0.37
CA ARG A 127 6.54 10.78 0.98
C ARG A 127 5.87 11.95 1.69
N LEU A 128 6.40 13.17 1.58
CA LEU A 128 5.77 14.39 2.10
C LEU A 128 4.38 14.62 1.49
N LYS A 129 4.19 14.39 0.17
CA LYS A 129 2.87 14.41 -0.48
C LYS A 129 1.90 13.45 0.20
N THR A 130 2.36 12.22 0.43
CA THR A 130 1.56 11.17 1.06
C THR A 130 1.20 11.53 2.51
N LEU A 131 2.17 12.04 3.29
CA LEU A 131 1.93 12.50 4.66
C LEU A 131 0.93 13.66 4.71
N GLU A 132 0.94 14.58 3.74
CA GLU A 132 -0.04 15.65 3.63
C GLU A 132 -1.47 15.12 3.38
N VAL A 133 -1.61 14.11 2.52
CA VAL A 133 -2.89 13.43 2.28
C VAL A 133 -3.39 12.76 3.56
N ILE A 134 -2.51 12.04 4.27
CA ILE A 134 -2.86 11.39 5.53
C ILE A 134 -3.24 12.43 6.58
N ARG A 135 -2.48 13.53 6.71
CA ARG A 135 -2.78 14.64 7.61
C ARG A 135 -4.19 15.19 7.39
N LYS A 136 -4.55 15.46 6.12
CA LYS A 136 -5.89 15.93 5.75
C LYS A 136 -6.98 14.90 6.07
N ALA A 137 -6.71 13.61 5.88
CA ALA A 137 -7.64 12.54 6.19
C ALA A 137 -7.88 12.42 7.70
N VAL A 138 -6.82 12.45 8.52
CA VAL A 138 -6.92 12.45 9.99
C VAL A 138 -7.70 13.67 10.49
N LEU A 139 -7.42 14.86 9.95
CA LEU A 139 -8.15 16.08 10.31
C LEU A 139 -9.65 15.98 9.99
N LYS A 140 -10.00 15.33 8.87
CA LYS A 140 -11.39 15.20 8.41
C LYS A 140 -12.16 14.12 9.16
N ASN A 141 -11.52 12.98 9.44
CA ASN A 141 -12.20 11.78 9.93
C ASN A 141 -12.12 11.61 11.45
N GLY A 142 -11.29 12.42 12.13
CA GLY A 142 -10.98 12.24 13.54
C GLY A 142 -9.62 11.56 13.72
N ASP A 143 -8.99 11.84 14.86
CA ASP A 143 -7.66 11.34 15.21
C ASP A 143 -7.73 10.29 16.33
N ASP A 144 -8.52 9.24 16.11
CA ASP A 144 -8.80 8.17 17.08
C ASP A 144 -7.55 7.40 17.54
N TYR A 145 -6.42 7.61 16.85
CA TYR A 145 -5.15 6.97 17.16
C TYR A 145 -4.03 7.96 17.49
N ASP A 146 -4.33 9.25 17.69
CA ASP A 146 -3.36 10.32 17.96
C ASP A 146 -2.20 10.38 16.93
N GLN A 147 -2.48 10.05 15.66
CA GLN A 147 -1.53 10.03 14.56
C GLN A 147 -1.18 11.42 14.03
N MET A 148 -2.00 12.44 14.29
CA MET A 148 -1.73 13.80 13.82
C MET A 148 -0.36 14.30 14.28
N ARG A 149 0.04 13.97 15.51
CA ARG A 149 1.36 14.33 16.07
C ARG A 149 2.50 13.61 15.35
N ASN A 150 2.34 12.30 15.10
CA ASN A 150 3.33 11.52 14.37
C ASN A 150 3.52 12.11 12.97
N VAL A 151 2.44 12.26 12.21
CA VAL A 151 2.46 12.77 10.83
C VAL A 151 3.10 14.16 10.77
N THR A 152 2.67 15.08 11.63
CA THR A 152 3.21 16.45 11.64
C THR A 152 4.71 16.45 11.94
N THR A 153 5.14 15.67 12.95
CA THR A 153 6.56 15.64 13.33
C THR A 153 7.42 15.00 12.24
N MET A 154 6.96 13.93 11.59
CA MET A 154 7.71 13.32 10.49
C MET A 154 7.87 14.27 9.31
N MET A 155 6.82 15.02 8.95
CA MET A 155 6.92 16.05 7.91
C MET A 155 7.98 17.11 8.26
N GLU A 156 8.01 17.58 9.52
CA GLU A 156 9.03 18.52 9.99
C GLU A 156 10.43 17.92 9.92
N LYS A 157 10.59 16.64 10.31
CA LYS A 157 11.87 15.94 10.32
C LYS A 157 12.42 15.70 8.91
N TYR A 158 11.57 15.36 7.94
CA TYR A 158 11.97 15.29 6.53
C TYR A 158 12.44 16.66 6.03
N ARG A 159 11.65 17.72 6.26
CA ARG A 159 12.01 19.09 5.85
C ARG A 159 13.29 19.61 6.51
N ALA A 160 13.54 19.21 7.75
CA ALA A 160 14.77 19.50 8.49
C ALA A 160 15.94 18.59 8.09
N ARG A 161 15.70 17.57 7.24
CA ARG A 161 16.68 16.56 6.81
C ARG A 161 17.25 15.73 7.97
N GLU A 162 16.46 15.61 9.04
CA GLU A 162 16.76 14.77 10.21
C GLU A 162 16.19 13.35 10.03
N LEU A 163 15.23 13.19 9.13
CA LEU A 163 14.66 11.93 8.68
C LEU A 163 14.92 11.78 7.17
N VAL A 164 15.33 10.59 6.76
CA VAL A 164 15.78 10.27 5.41
C VAL A 164 15.10 8.99 4.97
N TRP A 165 14.54 8.97 3.77
CA TRP A 165 13.94 7.76 3.22
C TRP A 165 15.03 6.73 2.91
N THR A 166 15.05 5.63 3.67
CA THR A 166 16.07 4.57 3.52
C THR A 166 15.40 3.26 3.13
N PRO A 167 15.56 2.80 1.87
CA PRO A 167 15.01 1.52 1.41
C PRO A 167 15.39 0.36 2.32
N GLY A 168 14.45 -0.55 2.57
CA GLY A 168 14.62 -1.72 3.42
C GLY A 168 14.65 -1.43 4.93
N ARG A 169 14.54 -0.17 5.36
CA ARG A 169 14.57 0.23 6.76
C ARG A 169 13.33 1.01 7.16
N VAL A 170 12.99 0.88 8.44
CA VAL A 170 11.89 1.57 9.08
C VAL A 170 12.33 2.28 10.35
N THR A 171 11.55 3.28 10.74
CA THR A 171 11.59 3.92 12.05
C THR A 171 10.20 3.83 12.68
N TYR A 172 10.14 3.61 13.99
CA TYR A 172 8.88 3.53 14.73
C TYR A 172 8.62 4.84 15.44
N TRP A 173 7.37 5.30 15.46
CA TRP A 173 6.99 6.59 16.05
C TRP A 173 5.76 6.47 16.94
N ALA A 174 5.75 7.20 18.04
CA ALA A 174 4.56 7.39 18.87
C ALA A 174 4.56 8.79 19.49
N ASN A 175 3.39 9.44 19.52
CA ASN A 175 3.21 10.78 20.09
C ASN A 175 4.17 11.85 19.54
N GLY A 176 4.58 11.73 18.28
CA GLY A 176 5.55 12.63 17.63
C GLY A 176 7.01 12.34 17.98
N VAL A 177 7.30 11.22 18.66
CA VAL A 177 8.67 10.85 19.04
C VAL A 177 9.09 9.61 18.28
N GLN A 178 10.29 9.66 17.69
CA GLN A 178 10.96 8.52 17.10
C GLN A 178 11.43 7.57 18.21
N LEU A 179 10.96 6.33 18.18
CA LEU A 179 11.21 5.30 19.19
C LEU A 179 12.48 4.49 18.90
N THR A 180 12.87 4.41 17.63
CA THR A 180 14.00 3.61 17.17
C THR A 180 14.79 4.34 16.11
N ASP A 181 16.08 4.05 16.01
CA ASP A 181 16.85 4.34 14.80
C ASP A 181 16.35 3.48 13.63
N TYR A 182 16.99 3.64 12.46
CA TYR A 182 16.66 2.87 11.25
C TYR A 182 16.98 1.38 11.41
N GLU A 183 15.94 0.54 11.46
CA GLU A 183 16.05 -0.91 11.62
C GLU A 183 15.24 -1.67 10.56
N GLU A 184 15.48 -2.97 10.39
CA GLU A 184 14.63 -3.82 9.53
C GLU A 184 13.25 -3.95 10.18
N PHE A 185 12.19 -3.93 9.37
CA PHE A 185 10.84 -4.16 9.89
C PHE A 185 10.69 -5.59 10.40
N GLY A 186 10.10 -5.72 11.59
CA GLY A 186 9.68 -7.00 12.15
C GLY A 186 8.34 -6.89 12.86
N TRP A 187 7.46 -7.87 12.65
CA TRP A 187 6.14 -7.90 13.31
C TRP A 187 6.23 -8.06 14.83
N GLU A 188 7.17 -8.86 15.33
CA GLU A 188 7.43 -8.98 16.77
C GLU A 188 7.92 -7.66 17.35
N ARG A 189 8.82 -6.98 16.63
CA ARG A 189 9.34 -5.67 17.02
C ARG A 189 8.25 -4.61 17.09
N PHE A 190 7.41 -4.54 16.06
CA PHE A 190 6.24 -3.66 16.04
C PHE A 190 5.31 -3.96 17.22
N ARG A 191 5.00 -5.24 17.49
CA ARG A 191 4.13 -5.64 18.59
C ARG A 191 4.74 -5.28 19.95
N ASP A 192 6.02 -5.55 20.17
CA ASP A 192 6.70 -5.24 21.41
C ASP A 192 6.71 -3.73 21.71
N LEU A 193 6.96 -2.91 20.68
CA LEU A 193 6.88 -1.46 20.81
C LEU A 193 5.43 -1.04 21.06
N SER A 194 4.48 -1.63 20.32
CA SER A 194 3.06 -1.33 20.47
C SER A 194 2.61 -1.65 21.88
N ASP A 195 2.93 -2.82 22.43
CA ASP A 195 2.54 -3.22 23.79
C ASP A 195 3.18 -2.34 24.88
N LYS A 196 4.41 -1.85 24.65
CA LYS A 196 5.10 -0.92 25.57
C LYS A 196 4.52 0.49 25.55
N HIS A 197 4.14 0.97 24.37
CA HIS A 197 3.54 2.28 24.17
C HIS A 197 2.02 2.27 24.32
N PHE A 198 1.43 1.08 24.34
CA PHE A 198 0.07 0.82 24.81
C PHE A 198 0.07 0.97 26.32
N ASP A 199 0.09 2.22 26.76
CA ASP A 199 0.11 2.51 28.17
C ASP A 199 -1.29 2.27 28.76
N ARG A 200 -1.38 1.25 29.62
CA ARG A 200 -2.54 0.95 30.49
C ARG A 200 -2.81 2.04 31.55
N THR A 201 -2.16 3.21 31.45
CA THR A 201 -2.14 4.26 32.48
C THR A 201 -3.32 5.22 32.47
N LYS A 202 -4.34 4.98 31.65
CA LYS A 202 -5.65 5.59 31.90
C LYS A 202 -6.38 4.77 32.98
N SER A 203 -6.62 5.39 34.13
CA SER A 203 -7.54 4.87 35.15
C SER A 203 -8.92 4.64 34.52
N GLU A 204 -9.77 3.81 35.14
CA GLU A 204 -11.17 3.61 34.70
C GLU A 204 -11.95 4.92 34.51
N GLU A 205 -11.48 6.04 35.07
CA GLU A 205 -12.09 7.38 34.98
C GLU A 205 -11.77 8.10 33.66
N ASP A 206 -10.75 7.67 32.92
CA ASP A 206 -10.41 8.21 31.59
C ASP A 206 -11.12 7.45 30.45
N LEU A 207 -11.99 6.48 30.77
CA LEU A 207 -12.87 5.74 29.85
C LEU A 207 -14.09 6.56 29.40
N GLY A 208 -13.86 7.83 29.04
CA GLY A 208 -14.80 8.53 28.17
C GLY A 208 -14.73 7.93 26.77
N PRO A 209 -15.84 7.79 26.03
CA PRO A 209 -15.88 7.18 24.69
C PRO A 209 -15.10 7.95 23.60
N GLU A 210 -14.34 8.99 23.95
CA GLU A 210 -13.79 9.99 23.02
C GLU A 210 -12.26 10.10 23.01
N LYS A 211 -11.50 9.39 23.86
CA LYS A 211 -10.04 9.50 23.84
C LYS A 211 -9.39 8.25 23.24
N GLY A 212 -9.01 8.40 21.98
CA GLY A 212 -8.29 7.45 21.15
C GLY A 212 -7.09 6.75 21.79
N TYR A 213 -6.79 5.57 21.27
CA TYR A 213 -5.63 4.77 21.67
C TYR A 213 -4.40 5.33 20.94
N GLY A 214 -3.38 5.82 21.65
CA GLY A 214 -2.14 6.28 21.02
C GLY A 214 -1.52 5.16 20.17
N GLY A 215 -1.57 5.31 18.84
CA GLY A 215 -1.11 4.29 17.91
C GLY A 215 0.37 4.44 17.58
N ILE A 216 1.05 3.32 17.34
CA ILE A 216 2.38 3.33 16.74
C ILE A 216 2.27 3.53 15.24
N TRP A 217 3.13 4.39 14.71
CA TRP A 217 3.38 4.55 13.29
C TRP A 217 4.68 3.86 12.89
N VAL A 218 4.69 3.27 11.70
CA VAL A 218 5.89 2.72 11.06
C VAL A 218 6.18 3.55 9.82
N GLU A 219 7.35 4.17 9.80
CA GLU A 219 7.80 5.02 8.70
C GLU A 219 8.94 4.36 7.94
N GLY A 220 8.74 4.09 6.66
CA GLY A 220 9.70 3.45 5.75
C GLY A 220 9.10 2.30 4.95
N VAL A 221 9.93 1.66 4.12
CA VAL A 221 9.54 0.49 3.32
C VAL A 221 10.43 -0.69 3.71
N SER A 222 9.81 -1.82 4.02
CA SER A 222 10.48 -3.08 4.25
C SER A 222 10.66 -3.79 2.90
N ASP A 223 11.87 -4.29 2.63
CA ASP A 223 12.14 -5.14 1.45
C ASP A 223 11.54 -6.56 1.59
N ARG A 224 10.80 -6.82 2.67
CA ARG A 224 10.16 -8.12 2.93
C ARG A 224 8.66 -7.99 3.11
N SER A 225 7.93 -8.47 2.11
CA SER A 225 6.61 -9.10 2.22
C SER A 225 6.52 -10.21 1.17
#